data_AF-A0A1Y2SWV8-F1
#
_entry.id   AF-A0A1Y2SWV8-F1
#
_cell.length_a   1.000
_cell.length_b   1.000
_cell.length_c   1.000
_cell.angle_alpha   90.00
_cell.angle_beta   90.00
_cell.angle_gamma   90.00
#
_symmetry.space_group_name_H-M   'P 1'
#
loop_
_entity.id
_entity.type
_entity.pdbx_description
1 polymer ?
#
loop_
_entity_poly.entity_id
_entity_poly.type
_entity_poly.pdbx_seq_one_letter_code
_entity_poly.pdbx_strand_id
1 'polypeptide(L)'
;IHYVDATSGETVAPDKVQPVTLTRTNVKNLVTGVVTEGAWSSAKFEAVQSPSVAKYDAPDKPSVPEADATEDKTETVSYPQHVEDVPESKTVKRTIHYVDATSGETVAPDKVQTVTLTRTNKHNLVTDKVAEGAWSTGKWEAVTSPEVKNYGTPDTASFAEMNVTAETANAEETVRYPQGTVNIPEEKTITRAISYVDATSGETVAPDKVQTVTLTRTNVRNLVTNVLTDGEWSTGKFDAVAFPAVENYDTPNPASAPEMNVTSTTENSEIKVQYKQSTEEIPEEKTVTRTITYVDAVDGKEIALRVPQTATLKRTNIRNLVTKAVTEGTWSTAKWDEVVSPKVDNYEDPDTASVPEAEATADAEVTVKYPQGTQNIPEEKTVTRTISFVDATDPKTAVADPVIQTATLTRTNVKNLVTGVLTEGTWSTAKFAALAAPSAENYDAADIATVEAMDVTGDTADNTDVTVSYPQGTEEVPEEKTVTRTLTFTDETGKQIADPLIQTVTLKRVNVRNKVTGAITESAWSAAKFPAVAVPEVAGYSAPSITTIPEADATGEDAGDSLHITYTTVRTQVRTQQSGQQPAKGQKNAKALARTGSDQTSLFATALVLLIAGLAGASIARKRRAQ
;
A
#
# COMPACT_ATOMS: atom_id res chain seq x y z
N ILE A 1 15.14 -17.30 180.13
CA ILE A 1 15.45 -16.79 178.77
C ILE A 1 14.45 -17.37 177.80
N HIS A 2 13.75 -16.51 177.06
CA HIS A 2 12.79 -16.86 176.03
C HIS A 2 13.40 -16.64 174.64
N TYR A 3 13.10 -17.50 173.68
CA TYR A 3 13.56 -17.40 172.29
C TYR A 3 12.36 -17.27 171.37
N VAL A 4 12.21 -16.15 170.67
CA VAL A 4 10.99 -15.78 169.93
C VAL A 4 11.22 -15.35 168.48
N ASP A 5 10.21 -15.48 167.63
CA ASP A 5 10.16 -14.88 166.28
C ASP A 5 10.13 -13.34 166.42
N ALA A 6 11.01 -12.62 165.71
CA ALA A 6 11.12 -11.16 165.80
C ALA A 6 9.94 -10.39 165.15
N THR A 7 9.06 -11.09 164.44
CA THR A 7 7.88 -10.58 163.73
C THR A 7 6.57 -10.97 164.42
N SER A 8 6.43 -12.23 164.85
CA SER A 8 5.20 -12.73 165.51
C SER A 8 5.26 -12.74 167.04
N GLY A 9 6.45 -12.79 167.63
CA GLY A 9 6.65 -12.95 169.08
C GLY A 9 6.39 -14.36 169.62
N GLU A 10 6.09 -15.34 168.75
CA GLU A 10 5.88 -16.74 169.14
C GLU A 10 7.20 -17.43 169.52
N THR A 11 7.16 -18.39 170.45
CA THR A 11 8.36 -19.12 170.92
C THR A 11 8.95 -20.03 169.83
N VAL A 12 10.18 -19.76 169.40
CA VAL A 12 10.87 -20.50 168.33
C VAL A 12 11.90 -21.52 168.82
N ALA A 13 12.33 -21.42 170.08
CA ALA A 13 13.15 -22.44 170.74
C ALA A 13 12.80 -22.57 172.24
N PRO A 14 13.01 -23.74 172.87
CA PRO A 14 12.60 -23.96 174.27
C PRO A 14 13.31 -23.02 175.26
N ASP A 15 12.53 -22.48 176.20
CA ASP A 15 13.02 -21.55 177.22
C ASP A 15 14.17 -22.14 178.06
N LYS A 16 15.20 -21.32 178.32
CA LYS A 16 16.28 -21.67 179.24
C LYS A 16 16.05 -21.05 180.61
N VAL A 17 15.93 -21.91 181.64
CA VAL A 17 15.85 -21.56 183.06
C VAL A 17 17.10 -22.08 183.78
N GLN A 18 17.56 -21.35 184.79
CA GLN A 18 18.69 -21.70 185.66
C GLN A 18 18.29 -21.47 187.13
N PRO A 19 18.04 -22.52 187.92
CA PRO A 19 17.80 -22.38 189.35
C PRO A 19 19.13 -22.23 190.11
N VAL A 20 19.15 -21.39 191.15
CA VAL A 20 20.33 -21.10 191.98
C VAL A 20 19.95 -21.18 193.45
N THR A 21 20.78 -21.81 194.28
CA THR A 21 20.53 -22.01 195.72
C THR A 21 21.64 -21.38 196.55
N LEU A 22 21.28 -20.53 197.50
CA LEU A 22 22.20 -19.91 198.46
C LEU A 22 22.13 -20.60 199.82
N THR A 23 23.21 -20.58 200.60
CA THR A 23 23.28 -21.19 201.95
C THR A 23 24.03 -20.31 202.95
N ARG A 24 23.78 -20.48 204.25
CA ARG A 24 24.55 -19.85 205.34
C ARG A 24 24.78 -20.78 206.51
N THR A 25 25.86 -20.56 207.25
CA THR A 25 26.24 -21.37 208.42
C THR A 25 26.20 -20.51 209.68
N ASN A 26 25.45 -20.95 210.69
CA ASN A 26 25.29 -20.27 211.97
C ASN A 26 26.05 -21.02 213.07
N VAL A 27 26.76 -20.31 213.95
CA VAL A 27 27.61 -20.91 215.00
C VAL A 27 27.01 -20.63 216.38
N LYS A 28 26.82 -21.67 217.20
CA LYS A 28 26.26 -21.56 218.56
C LYS A 28 27.34 -21.72 219.63
N ASN A 29 27.45 -20.74 220.51
CA ASN A 29 28.26 -20.82 221.73
C ASN A 29 27.55 -21.71 222.76
N LEU A 30 28.23 -22.76 223.24
CA LEU A 30 27.66 -23.74 224.16
C LEU A 30 27.72 -23.35 225.65
N VAL A 31 28.49 -22.31 226.01
CA VAL A 31 28.58 -21.80 227.40
C VAL A 31 27.57 -20.68 227.65
N THR A 32 27.34 -19.81 226.65
CA THR A 32 26.40 -18.67 226.76
C THR A 32 25.09 -18.87 225.99
N GLY A 33 24.98 -19.93 225.18
CA GLY A 33 23.78 -20.24 224.37
C GLY A 33 23.58 -19.37 223.12
N VAL A 34 24.35 -18.29 222.96
CA VAL A 34 24.23 -17.32 221.86
C VAL A 34 24.54 -17.97 220.51
N VAL A 35 23.71 -17.70 219.50
CA VAL A 35 23.98 -18.05 218.10
C VAL A 35 24.43 -16.80 217.35
N THR A 36 25.58 -16.87 216.68
CA THR A 36 26.00 -15.87 215.69
C THR A 36 25.64 -16.40 214.31
N GLU A 37 24.81 -15.68 213.56
CA GLU A 37 24.46 -16.08 212.20
C GLU A 37 25.54 -15.70 211.18
N GLY A 38 25.75 -16.56 210.19
CA GLY A 38 26.65 -16.29 209.07
C GLY A 38 25.98 -15.50 207.95
N ALA A 39 26.80 -14.93 207.05
CA ALA A 39 26.33 -14.41 205.78
C ALA A 39 25.86 -15.55 204.85
N TRP A 40 24.92 -15.24 203.94
CA TRP A 40 24.58 -16.12 202.82
C TRP A 40 25.71 -16.11 201.79
N SER A 41 25.97 -17.27 201.18
CA SER A 41 26.78 -17.39 199.97
C SER A 41 26.18 -16.57 198.82
N SER A 42 27.02 -15.94 198.00
CA SER A 42 26.61 -15.43 196.69
C SER A 42 26.72 -16.51 195.61
N ALA A 43 25.97 -16.36 194.52
CA ALA A 43 26.06 -17.17 193.31
C ALA A 43 25.50 -16.38 192.11
N LYS A 44 25.58 -16.96 190.91
CA LYS A 44 25.26 -16.29 189.64
C LYS A 44 24.46 -17.19 188.69
N PHE A 45 23.82 -16.55 187.72
CA PHE A 45 23.34 -17.18 186.50
C PHE A 45 24.49 -17.22 185.48
N GLU A 46 24.88 -18.42 185.05
CA GLU A 46 25.93 -18.63 184.03
C GLU A 46 25.48 -18.13 182.65
N ALA A 47 26.41 -17.64 181.83
CA ALA A 47 26.10 -17.19 180.48
C ALA A 47 25.50 -18.31 179.60
N VAL A 48 24.53 -17.97 178.75
CA VAL A 48 23.81 -18.91 177.89
C VAL A 48 23.95 -18.49 176.43
N GLN A 49 24.53 -19.35 175.59
CA GLN A 49 24.51 -19.18 174.14
C GLN A 49 23.10 -19.41 173.59
N SER A 50 22.61 -18.48 172.76
CA SER A 50 21.34 -18.62 172.05
C SER A 50 21.47 -19.72 170.98
N PRO A 51 20.47 -20.62 170.80
CA PRO A 51 20.52 -21.65 169.78
C PRO A 51 20.44 -21.06 168.36
N SER A 52 20.86 -21.81 167.35
CA SER A 52 20.43 -21.56 165.97
C SER A 52 19.03 -22.15 165.76
N VAL A 53 18.19 -21.46 164.99
CA VAL A 53 16.82 -21.90 164.69
C VAL A 53 16.68 -22.03 163.17
N ALA A 54 16.29 -23.22 162.70
CA ALA A 54 16.18 -23.48 161.26
C ALA A 54 15.05 -22.64 160.64
N LYS A 55 15.28 -22.12 159.42
CA LYS A 55 14.44 -21.13 158.70
C LYS A 55 14.50 -19.69 159.25
N TYR A 56 15.31 -19.42 160.26
CA TYR A 56 15.54 -18.07 160.78
C TYR A 56 17.00 -17.65 160.57
N ASP A 57 17.23 -16.34 160.54
CA ASP A 57 18.56 -15.75 160.57
C ASP A 57 19.16 -15.77 162.00
N ALA A 58 20.37 -15.24 162.15
CA ALA A 58 21.02 -15.12 163.44
C ALA A 58 20.20 -14.25 164.42
N PRO A 59 20.10 -14.62 165.71
CA PRO A 59 19.33 -13.88 166.70
C PRO A 59 19.94 -12.49 167.01
N ASP A 60 19.08 -11.59 167.48
CA ASP A 60 19.45 -10.26 167.99
C ASP A 60 20.53 -10.29 169.10
N LYS A 61 20.46 -11.32 169.94
CA LYS A 61 21.40 -11.64 171.02
C LYS A 61 21.99 -13.01 170.76
N PRO A 62 23.26 -13.14 170.30
CA PRO A 62 23.90 -14.44 170.11
C PRO A 62 24.10 -15.20 171.43
N SER A 63 24.15 -14.49 172.56
CA SER A 63 24.13 -15.06 173.91
C SER A 63 23.52 -14.08 174.91
N VAL A 64 23.05 -14.61 176.03
CA VAL A 64 22.70 -13.87 177.25
C VAL A 64 23.89 -13.98 178.23
N PRO A 65 24.43 -12.86 178.72
CA PRO A 65 25.64 -12.87 179.57
C PRO A 65 25.37 -13.36 181.00
N GLU A 66 26.46 -13.68 181.70
CA GLU A 66 26.48 -14.03 183.12
C GLU A 66 25.98 -12.85 183.99
N ALA A 67 25.18 -13.14 185.03
CA ALA A 67 24.61 -12.12 185.91
C ALA A 67 24.49 -12.60 187.36
N ASP A 68 24.69 -11.69 188.33
CA ASP A 68 24.52 -12.02 189.76
C ASP A 68 23.06 -12.41 190.09
N ALA A 69 22.92 -13.52 190.80
CA ALA A 69 21.63 -14.13 191.15
C ALA A 69 21.06 -13.52 192.44
N THR A 70 20.79 -12.22 192.39
CA THR A 70 20.18 -11.43 193.47
C THR A 70 18.65 -11.44 193.45
N GLU A 71 18.06 -11.73 192.29
CA GLU A 71 16.62 -11.76 192.00
C GLU A 71 16.38 -12.63 190.75
N ASP A 72 15.15 -13.09 190.53
CA ASP A 72 14.77 -13.81 189.31
C ASP A 72 14.79 -12.86 188.09
N LYS A 73 15.41 -13.29 186.99
CA LYS A 73 15.57 -12.48 185.77
C LYS A 73 15.05 -13.21 184.54
N THR A 74 14.24 -12.51 183.74
CA THR A 74 13.82 -12.93 182.40
C THR A 74 14.52 -12.09 181.35
N GLU A 75 14.92 -12.75 180.27
CA GLU A 75 15.62 -12.18 179.12
C GLU A 75 14.98 -12.79 177.87
N THR A 76 14.84 -11.99 176.81
CA THR A 76 14.22 -12.42 175.56
C THR A 76 15.19 -12.20 174.40
N VAL A 77 15.29 -13.20 173.53
CA VAL A 77 16.12 -13.24 172.33
C VAL A 77 15.19 -13.40 171.13
N SER A 78 15.33 -12.56 170.11
CA SER A 78 14.46 -12.54 168.93
C SER A 78 15.19 -12.94 167.64
N TYR A 79 14.49 -13.65 166.76
CA TYR A 79 15.01 -14.25 165.53
C TYR A 79 14.31 -13.69 164.28
N PRO A 80 15.00 -13.05 163.33
CA PRO A 80 14.43 -12.67 162.04
C PRO A 80 14.13 -13.89 161.16
N GLN A 81 13.07 -13.85 160.37
CA GLN A 81 12.71 -14.94 159.45
C GLN A 81 13.59 -14.92 158.20
N HIS A 82 14.17 -16.06 157.82
CA HIS A 82 15.05 -16.14 156.64
C HIS A 82 14.27 -16.04 155.32
N VAL A 83 14.87 -15.33 154.35
CA VAL A 83 14.29 -15.11 153.02
C VAL A 83 15.35 -15.38 151.95
N GLU A 84 15.06 -16.29 151.02
CA GLU A 84 15.95 -16.63 149.90
C GLU A 84 15.45 -16.07 148.55
N ASP A 85 16.39 -15.86 147.63
CA ASP A 85 16.17 -15.30 146.29
C ASP A 85 16.03 -16.41 145.25
N VAL A 86 14.84 -16.57 144.69
CA VAL A 86 14.48 -17.59 143.70
C VAL A 86 14.42 -16.96 142.30
N PRO A 87 15.40 -17.20 141.41
CA PRO A 87 15.41 -16.65 140.07
C PRO A 87 14.48 -17.42 139.12
N GLU A 88 13.75 -16.69 138.28
CA GLU A 88 12.82 -17.21 137.28
C GLU A 88 13.14 -16.58 135.91
N SER A 89 12.92 -17.32 134.81
CA SER A 89 13.18 -16.80 133.45
C SER A 89 12.15 -17.28 132.42
N LYS A 90 11.88 -16.42 131.42
CA LYS A 90 11.00 -16.68 130.27
C LYS A 90 11.71 -16.24 128.99
N THR A 91 11.49 -16.93 127.87
CA THR A 91 11.94 -16.47 126.55
C THR A 91 10.77 -16.08 125.66
N VAL A 92 10.98 -15.08 124.81
CA VAL A 92 10.00 -14.62 123.80
C VAL A 92 10.73 -14.42 122.47
N LYS A 93 10.13 -14.89 121.37
CA LYS A 93 10.75 -14.94 120.03
C LYS A 93 9.91 -14.22 118.96
N ARG A 94 10.60 -13.48 118.08
CA ARG A 94 10.07 -13.03 116.79
C ARG A 94 10.84 -13.75 115.68
N THR A 95 10.14 -14.40 114.77
CA THR A 95 10.70 -14.99 113.54
C THR A 95 10.16 -14.23 112.35
N ILE A 96 11.04 -13.83 111.42
CA ILE A 96 10.65 -13.18 110.17
C ILE A 96 11.09 -14.08 109.01
N HIS A 97 10.11 -14.58 108.27
CA HIS A 97 10.29 -15.41 107.07
C HIS A 97 10.39 -14.54 105.81
N TYR A 98 11.20 -14.96 104.84
CA TYR A 98 11.36 -14.27 103.56
C TYR A 98 11.06 -15.23 102.41
N VAL A 99 9.96 -15.03 101.69
CA VAL A 99 9.43 -15.98 100.70
C VAL A 99 9.11 -15.35 99.35
N ASP A 100 9.05 -16.18 98.31
CA ASP A 100 8.53 -15.82 96.99
C ASP A 100 7.02 -15.50 97.08
N ALA A 101 6.58 -14.39 96.49
CA ALA A 101 5.18 -13.94 96.54
C ALA A 101 4.19 -14.84 95.78
N THR A 102 4.68 -15.74 94.93
CA THR A 102 3.94 -16.58 93.99
C THR A 102 4.07 -18.07 94.32
N SER A 103 5.28 -18.58 94.59
CA SER A 103 5.50 -19.99 94.96
C SER A 103 5.43 -20.24 96.47
N GLY A 104 5.70 -19.23 97.31
CA GLY A 104 5.81 -19.37 98.76
C GLY A 104 7.11 -20.03 99.24
N GLU A 105 8.06 -20.33 98.34
CA GLU A 105 9.37 -20.89 98.69
C GLU A 105 10.25 -19.87 99.43
N THR A 106 11.12 -20.32 100.33
CA THR A 106 12.05 -19.46 101.07
C THR A 106 13.13 -18.87 100.16
N VAL A 107 13.20 -17.54 100.08
CA VAL A 107 14.15 -16.81 99.20
C VAL A 107 15.32 -16.17 99.95
N ALA A 108 15.21 -15.99 101.27
CA ALA A 108 16.31 -15.61 102.14
C ALA A 108 16.17 -16.26 103.54
N PRO A 109 17.26 -16.50 104.29
CA PRO A 109 17.19 -17.18 105.58
C PRO A 109 16.40 -16.40 106.64
N ASP A 110 15.58 -17.10 107.42
CA ASP A 110 14.74 -16.54 108.48
C ASP A 110 15.54 -15.68 109.48
N LYS A 111 14.97 -14.54 109.87
CA LYS A 111 15.52 -13.70 110.94
C LYS A 111 14.81 -13.98 112.25
N VAL A 112 15.45 -14.78 113.11
CA VAL A 112 14.99 -15.02 114.49
C VAL A 112 15.61 -13.98 115.44
N GLN A 113 14.79 -13.40 116.30
CA GLN A 113 15.19 -12.57 117.45
C GLN A 113 14.63 -13.20 118.73
N THR A 114 15.48 -13.45 119.71
CA THR A 114 15.08 -14.03 121.01
C THR A 114 15.43 -13.07 122.14
N VAL A 115 14.48 -12.81 123.03
CA VAL A 115 14.67 -12.06 124.27
C VAL A 115 14.45 -13.00 125.44
N THR A 116 15.39 -13.00 126.40
CA THR A 116 15.22 -13.69 127.69
C THR A 116 14.89 -12.64 128.74
N LEU A 117 13.74 -12.79 129.38
CA LEU A 117 13.31 -12.00 130.52
C LEU A 117 13.55 -12.79 131.80
N THR A 118 13.74 -12.07 132.90
CA THR A 118 14.11 -12.63 134.22
C THR A 118 13.41 -11.87 135.34
N ARG A 119 13.13 -12.55 136.44
CA ARG A 119 12.80 -11.93 137.73
C ARG A 119 13.44 -12.69 138.88
N THR A 120 13.60 -12.02 140.02
CA THR A 120 14.02 -12.65 141.27
C THR A 120 12.86 -12.55 142.25
N ASN A 121 12.23 -13.68 142.53
CA ASN A 121 11.18 -13.79 143.54
C ASN A 121 11.85 -13.98 144.92
N LYS A 122 11.17 -13.58 146.00
CA LYS A 122 11.68 -13.77 147.37
C LYS A 122 10.81 -14.76 148.14
N HIS A 123 11.37 -15.89 148.58
CA HIS A 123 10.67 -16.92 149.33
C HIS A 123 11.05 -16.85 150.81
N ASN A 124 10.06 -16.60 151.66
CA ASN A 124 10.23 -16.59 153.11
C ASN A 124 10.06 -18.02 153.65
N LEU A 125 11.13 -18.60 154.19
CA LEU A 125 11.15 -20.02 154.55
C LEU A 125 10.24 -20.37 155.74
N VAL A 126 9.88 -19.40 156.59
CA VAL A 126 9.02 -19.62 157.77
C VAL A 126 7.54 -19.68 157.37
N THR A 127 7.08 -18.71 156.60
CA THR A 127 5.67 -18.53 156.20
C THR A 127 5.30 -19.19 154.88
N ASP A 128 6.30 -19.73 154.16
CA ASP A 128 6.20 -20.36 152.83
C ASP A 128 5.67 -19.42 151.73
N LYS A 129 5.67 -18.10 151.99
CA LYS A 129 5.18 -17.09 151.05
C LYS A 129 6.26 -16.67 150.07
N VAL A 130 5.88 -16.64 148.79
CA VAL A 130 6.69 -16.04 147.71
C VAL A 130 6.17 -14.64 147.41
N ALA A 131 7.04 -13.64 147.52
CA ALA A 131 6.83 -12.31 146.96
C ALA A 131 7.43 -12.26 145.56
N GLU A 132 6.62 -12.06 144.53
CA GLU A 132 7.09 -12.06 143.14
C GLU A 132 7.95 -10.82 142.82
N GLY A 133 9.03 -11.03 142.07
CA GLY A 133 9.86 -9.95 141.55
C GLY A 133 9.24 -9.30 140.31
N ALA A 134 9.62 -8.04 140.05
CA ALA A 134 9.35 -7.41 138.77
C ALA A 134 10.14 -8.12 137.65
N TRP A 135 9.48 -8.41 136.54
CA TRP A 135 10.13 -8.90 135.32
C TRP A 135 11.00 -7.80 134.71
N SER A 136 12.20 -8.17 134.28
CA SER A 136 12.99 -7.37 133.34
C SER A 136 12.27 -7.25 131.99
N THR A 137 12.65 -6.25 131.19
CA THR A 137 12.17 -6.00 129.84
C THR A 137 13.32 -6.07 128.84
N GLY A 138 13.00 -6.34 127.57
CA GLY A 138 13.97 -6.34 126.49
C GLY A 138 13.41 -5.72 125.22
N LYS A 139 14.11 -5.92 124.10
CA LYS A 139 13.68 -5.44 122.78
C LYS A 139 13.93 -6.48 121.70
N TRP A 140 13.06 -6.50 120.70
CA TRP A 140 13.43 -6.92 119.36
C TRP A 140 13.87 -5.69 118.57
N GLU A 141 15.15 -5.64 118.20
CA GLU A 141 15.72 -4.58 117.36
C GLU A 141 15.01 -4.48 116.00
N ALA A 142 15.10 -3.33 115.33
CA ALA A 142 14.58 -3.18 113.98
C ALA A 142 15.27 -4.15 112.99
N VAL A 143 14.52 -4.61 111.99
CA VAL A 143 15.00 -5.54 110.96
C VAL A 143 14.62 -5.01 109.58
N THR A 144 15.60 -4.66 108.76
CA THR A 144 15.40 -4.39 107.34
C THR A 144 15.35 -5.70 106.56
N SER A 145 14.39 -5.83 105.65
CA SER A 145 14.27 -6.97 104.75
C SER A 145 15.44 -6.97 103.75
N PRO A 146 16.12 -8.11 103.51
CA PRO A 146 17.29 -8.18 102.64
C PRO A 146 16.94 -7.92 101.16
N GLU A 147 17.90 -7.42 100.39
CA GLU A 147 17.82 -7.44 98.92
C GLU A 147 17.99 -8.87 98.41
N VAL A 148 17.02 -9.37 97.65
CA VAL A 148 17.04 -10.73 97.09
C VAL A 148 17.24 -10.64 95.59
N LYS A 149 18.37 -11.17 95.10
CA LYS A 149 18.74 -11.13 93.69
C LYS A 149 17.68 -11.83 92.82
N ASN A 150 17.35 -11.22 91.69
CA ASN A 150 16.30 -11.63 90.73
C ASN A 150 14.85 -11.40 91.22
N TYR A 151 14.64 -10.75 92.36
CA TYR A 151 13.32 -10.32 92.85
C TYR A 151 13.19 -8.79 92.83
N GLY A 152 11.95 -8.31 92.90
CA GLY A 152 11.62 -6.90 93.10
C GLY A 152 11.55 -6.52 94.58
N THR A 153 11.12 -5.29 94.85
CA THR A 153 10.92 -4.75 96.21
C THR A 153 9.93 -5.61 97.00
N PRO A 154 10.26 -6.04 98.24
CA PRO A 154 9.35 -6.82 99.07
C PRO A 154 8.08 -6.06 99.49
N ASP A 155 7.02 -6.80 99.85
CA ASP A 155 5.78 -6.26 100.42
C ASP A 155 6.04 -5.46 101.72
N THR A 156 7.04 -5.88 102.49
CA THR A 156 7.42 -5.31 103.78
C THR A 156 8.91 -4.99 103.77
N ALA A 157 9.27 -3.70 103.67
CA ALA A 157 10.66 -3.27 103.57
C ALA A 157 11.44 -3.39 104.90
N SER A 158 10.77 -3.25 106.04
CA SER A 158 11.37 -3.41 107.37
C SER A 158 10.32 -3.57 108.48
N PHE A 159 10.73 -4.20 109.58
CA PHE A 159 10.02 -4.22 110.85
C PHE A 159 10.71 -3.27 111.83
N ALA A 160 9.92 -2.47 112.55
CA ALA A 160 10.42 -1.58 113.58
C ALA A 160 10.98 -2.33 114.80
N GLU A 161 11.69 -1.59 115.66
CA GLU A 161 11.99 -2.06 117.00
C GLU A 161 10.70 -2.23 117.83
N MET A 162 10.69 -3.19 118.75
CA MET A 162 9.54 -3.46 119.62
C MET A 162 10.01 -3.83 121.02
N ASN A 163 9.43 -3.19 122.04
CA ASN A 163 9.66 -3.55 123.44
C ASN A 163 9.01 -4.92 123.76
N VAL A 164 9.72 -5.76 124.49
CA VAL A 164 9.29 -7.10 124.91
C VAL A 164 9.15 -7.15 126.42
N THR A 165 7.96 -7.57 126.88
CA THR A 165 7.57 -7.72 128.28
C THR A 165 7.15 -9.16 128.57
N ALA A 166 6.90 -9.48 129.84
CA ALA A 166 6.43 -10.81 130.24
C ALA A 166 5.08 -11.22 129.60
N GLU A 167 4.28 -10.25 129.15
CA GLU A 167 3.00 -10.46 128.46
C GLU A 167 3.14 -10.64 126.94
N THR A 168 4.28 -10.25 126.35
CA THR A 168 4.52 -10.39 124.92
C THR A 168 4.50 -11.87 124.51
N ALA A 169 3.71 -12.19 123.50
CA ALA A 169 3.66 -13.51 122.87
C ALA A 169 4.78 -13.68 121.84
N ASN A 170 5.04 -14.91 121.40
CA ASN A 170 5.89 -15.13 120.22
C ASN A 170 5.19 -14.59 118.97
N ALA A 171 5.97 -14.10 118.00
CA ALA A 171 5.48 -13.56 116.73
C ALA A 171 6.15 -14.27 115.54
N GLU A 172 5.36 -14.55 114.50
CA GLU A 172 5.83 -15.03 113.20
C GLU A 172 5.34 -14.05 112.12
N GLU A 173 6.30 -13.49 111.38
CA GLU A 173 6.10 -12.49 110.34
C GLU A 173 6.51 -13.09 108.99
N THR A 174 5.95 -12.62 107.87
CA THR A 174 6.33 -13.13 106.54
C THR A 174 6.37 -12.01 105.51
N VAL A 175 7.56 -11.80 104.94
CA VAL A 175 7.83 -10.87 103.85
C VAL A 175 7.77 -11.61 102.52
N ARG A 176 7.02 -11.06 101.55
CA ARG A 176 6.91 -11.61 100.20
C ARG A 176 7.65 -10.78 99.17
N TYR A 177 8.43 -11.46 98.33
CA TYR A 177 9.20 -10.87 97.25
C TYR A 177 8.52 -11.16 95.91
N PRO A 178 8.08 -10.16 95.14
CA PRO A 178 7.61 -10.37 93.78
C PRO A 178 8.78 -10.79 92.88
N GLN A 179 8.56 -11.77 92.00
CA GLN A 179 9.60 -12.20 91.06
C GLN A 179 9.98 -11.05 90.11
N GLY A 180 11.28 -10.80 89.94
CA GLY A 180 11.77 -9.70 89.12
C GLY A 180 11.63 -9.98 87.62
N THR A 181 11.47 -8.93 86.83
CA THR A 181 11.36 -9.02 85.37
C THR A 181 12.35 -8.11 84.67
N VAL A 182 12.74 -8.46 83.45
CA VAL A 182 13.54 -7.60 82.56
C VAL A 182 12.93 -7.55 81.17
N ASN A 183 12.89 -6.35 80.60
CA ASN A 183 12.44 -6.11 79.23
C ASN A 183 13.59 -6.39 78.25
N ILE A 184 13.32 -7.21 77.25
CA ILE A 184 14.22 -7.55 76.16
C ILE A 184 13.59 -7.02 74.86
N PRO A 185 14.05 -5.86 74.35
CA PRO A 185 13.61 -5.35 73.07
C PRO A 185 14.14 -6.22 71.94
N GLU A 186 13.34 -6.40 70.89
CA GLU A 186 13.67 -7.16 69.69
C GLU A 186 13.18 -6.37 68.47
N GLU A 187 13.99 -6.33 67.41
CA GLU A 187 13.68 -5.61 66.18
C GLU A 187 13.75 -6.55 64.97
N LYS A 188 12.84 -6.36 64.00
CA LYS A 188 12.85 -7.06 62.71
C LYS A 188 12.68 -6.03 61.59
N THR A 189 13.59 -6.03 60.62
CA THR A 189 13.46 -5.24 59.40
C THR A 189 12.82 -6.05 58.29
N ILE A 190 11.94 -5.41 57.52
CA ILE A 190 11.34 -5.94 56.29
C ILE A 190 11.56 -4.91 55.18
N THR A 191 11.99 -5.35 54.00
CA THR A 191 12.31 -4.49 52.86
C THR A 191 11.41 -4.76 51.64
N ARG A 192 11.19 -3.71 50.86
CA ARG A 192 10.61 -3.77 49.52
C ARG A 192 11.53 -3.07 48.54
N ALA A 193 12.10 -3.81 47.59
CA ALA A 193 12.92 -3.26 46.52
C ALA A 193 12.07 -3.09 45.25
N ILE A 194 12.23 -1.96 44.55
CA ILE A 194 11.53 -1.65 43.30
C ILE A 194 12.61 -1.33 42.26
N SER A 195 12.73 -2.16 41.23
CA SER A 195 13.69 -1.99 40.13
C SER A 195 12.99 -1.55 38.85
N TYR A 196 13.68 -0.74 38.05
CA TYR A 196 13.13 -0.12 36.84
C TYR A 196 13.96 -0.52 35.63
N VAL A 197 13.41 -1.36 34.73
CA VAL A 197 14.16 -1.90 33.58
C VAL A 197 13.46 -1.68 32.23
N ASP A 198 14.25 -1.71 31.17
CA ASP A 198 13.79 -1.89 29.79
C ASP A 198 13.11 -3.27 29.64
N ALA A 199 11.92 -3.32 29.03
CA ALA A 199 11.14 -4.55 28.85
C ALA A 199 11.73 -5.54 27.81
N THR A 200 12.73 -5.10 27.05
CA THR A 200 13.37 -5.79 25.91
C THR A 200 14.81 -6.19 26.23
N SER A 201 15.65 -5.26 26.69
CA SER A 201 17.05 -5.54 27.05
C SER A 201 17.20 -6.01 28.50
N GLY A 202 16.28 -5.63 29.38
CA GLY A 202 16.36 -5.91 30.83
C GLY A 202 17.33 -5.03 31.60
N GLU A 203 17.96 -4.04 30.95
CA GLU A 203 18.88 -3.07 31.55
C GLU A 203 18.14 -2.06 32.44
N THR A 204 18.81 -1.53 33.47
CA THR A 204 18.25 -0.54 34.39
C THR A 204 18.06 0.82 33.71
N VAL A 205 16.82 1.33 33.70
CA VAL A 205 16.45 2.61 33.05
C VAL A 205 16.19 3.75 34.04
N ALA A 206 16.00 3.45 35.33
CA ALA A 206 15.94 4.44 36.40
C ALA A 206 16.49 3.85 37.72
N PRO A 207 17.00 4.67 38.66
CA PRO A 207 17.60 4.16 39.90
C PRO A 207 16.59 3.43 40.80
N ASP A 208 16.94 2.22 41.23
CA ASP A 208 16.12 1.37 42.10
C ASP A 208 15.71 2.07 43.41
N LYS A 209 14.48 1.81 43.86
CA LYS A 209 13.90 2.36 45.09
C LYS A 209 13.68 1.27 46.13
N VAL A 210 14.42 1.32 47.22
CA VAL A 210 14.17 0.48 48.41
C VAL A 210 13.32 1.25 49.43
N GLN A 211 12.35 0.56 50.02
CA GLN A 211 11.64 0.96 51.24
C GLN A 211 11.97 -0.05 52.34
N THR A 212 12.10 0.42 53.58
CA THR A 212 12.41 -0.41 54.76
C THR A 212 11.43 -0.06 55.87
N VAL A 213 10.87 -1.08 56.51
CA VAL A 213 10.06 -0.96 57.72
C VAL A 213 10.75 -1.74 58.83
N THR A 214 11.03 -1.07 59.95
CA THR A 214 11.47 -1.73 61.18
C THR A 214 10.25 -1.95 62.07
N LEU A 215 10.00 -3.20 62.42
CA LEU A 215 9.05 -3.60 63.46
C LEU A 215 9.81 -3.86 64.75
N THR A 216 9.16 -3.64 65.88
CA THR A 216 9.73 -3.83 67.21
C THR A 216 8.76 -4.57 68.12
N ARG A 217 9.29 -5.31 69.08
CA ARG A 217 8.54 -5.84 70.23
C ARG A 217 9.38 -5.74 71.50
N THR A 218 8.74 -5.84 72.65
CA THR A 218 9.41 -5.97 73.95
C THR A 218 8.96 -7.26 74.61
N ASN A 219 9.84 -8.27 74.62
CA ASN A 219 9.60 -9.51 75.34
C ASN A 219 9.94 -9.30 76.82
N VAL A 220 9.22 -9.94 77.73
CA VAL A 220 9.45 -9.84 79.17
C VAL A 220 10.01 -11.15 79.69
N ARG A 221 11.23 -11.15 80.22
CA ARG A 221 11.81 -12.32 80.90
C ARG A 221 11.58 -12.22 82.40
N ASN A 222 11.02 -13.26 83.00
CA ASN A 222 11.03 -13.49 84.44
C ASN A 222 12.43 -13.95 84.89
N LEU A 223 13.02 -13.23 85.85
CA LEU A 223 14.40 -13.47 86.29
C LEU A 223 14.56 -14.69 87.21
N VAL A 224 13.47 -15.20 87.79
CA VAL A 224 13.47 -16.37 88.67
C VAL A 224 13.25 -17.64 87.84
N THR A 225 12.17 -17.70 87.06
CA THR A 225 11.80 -18.88 86.27
C THR A 225 12.51 -18.98 84.91
N ASN A 226 13.19 -17.91 84.47
CA ASN A 226 13.71 -17.74 83.11
C ASN A 226 12.68 -17.83 81.97
N VAL A 227 11.39 -17.91 82.29
CA VAL A 227 10.31 -17.88 81.29
C VAL A 227 10.35 -16.53 80.56
N LEU A 228 10.32 -16.61 79.23
CA LEU A 228 10.14 -15.46 78.34
C LEU A 228 8.67 -15.40 77.93
N THR A 229 8.03 -14.27 78.20
CA THR A 229 6.73 -13.91 77.63
C THR A 229 6.99 -13.00 76.44
N ASP A 230 6.69 -13.49 75.24
CA ASP A 230 6.86 -12.72 74.01
C ASP A 230 5.90 -11.52 73.98
N GLY A 231 6.40 -10.38 73.50
CA GLY A 231 5.60 -9.18 73.27
C GLY A 231 4.92 -9.20 71.91
N GLU A 232 3.81 -8.46 71.80
CA GLU A 232 3.20 -8.14 70.51
C GLU A 232 4.17 -7.35 69.63
N TRP A 233 4.21 -7.71 68.34
CA TRP A 233 4.97 -6.97 67.34
C TRP A 233 4.21 -5.71 66.91
N SER A 234 4.93 -4.58 66.79
CA SER A 234 4.42 -3.43 66.07
C SER A 234 4.14 -3.78 64.60
N THR A 235 3.27 -2.98 63.97
CA THR A 235 3.01 -3.04 62.53
C THR A 235 3.53 -1.79 61.84
N GLY A 236 3.71 -1.86 60.53
CA GLY A 236 4.13 -0.73 59.70
C GLY A 236 3.49 -0.79 58.32
N LYS A 237 4.00 0.03 57.40
CA LYS A 237 3.44 0.17 56.06
C LYS A 237 4.52 0.61 55.08
N PHE A 238 4.53 0.01 53.89
CA PHE A 238 5.19 0.59 52.72
C PHE A 238 4.22 1.53 52.03
N ASP A 239 4.57 2.81 51.93
CA ASP A 239 3.79 3.79 51.17
C ASP A 239 3.74 3.45 49.68
N ALA A 240 2.72 3.92 48.98
CA ALA A 240 2.64 3.80 47.52
C ALA A 240 3.80 4.57 46.85
N VAL A 241 4.42 3.97 45.84
CA VAL A 241 5.56 4.56 45.11
C VAL A 241 5.16 4.76 43.65
N ALA A 242 4.97 6.01 43.25
CA ALA A 242 4.84 6.36 41.83
C ALA A 242 6.13 6.01 41.08
N PHE A 243 6.00 5.36 39.92
CA PHE A 243 7.13 5.02 39.07
C PHE A 243 7.61 6.28 38.31
N PRO A 244 8.93 6.50 38.14
CA PRO A 244 9.45 7.67 37.46
C PRO A 244 9.05 7.67 35.97
N ALA A 245 8.83 8.86 35.41
CA ALA A 245 8.84 9.01 33.95
C ALA A 245 10.27 8.82 33.43
N VAL A 246 10.43 8.05 32.36
CA VAL A 246 11.73 7.77 31.72
C VAL A 246 11.66 8.23 30.27
N GLU A 247 12.62 9.05 29.84
CA GLU A 247 12.63 9.64 28.51
C GLU A 247 12.79 8.54 27.43
N ASN A 248 12.00 8.62 26.35
CA ASN A 248 11.94 7.63 25.26
C ASN A 248 11.23 6.29 25.65
N TYR A 249 10.56 6.22 26.81
CA TYR A 249 9.78 5.04 27.24
C TYR A 249 8.32 5.37 27.61
N ASP A 250 7.46 4.37 27.40
CA ASP A 250 6.04 4.45 27.75
C ASP A 250 5.86 4.45 29.27
N THR A 251 4.82 5.13 29.76
CA THR A 251 4.44 5.05 31.18
C THR A 251 4.00 3.62 31.53
N PRO A 252 4.60 2.97 32.55
CA PRO A 252 4.21 1.61 32.94
C PRO A 252 2.75 1.53 33.38
N ASN A 253 2.13 0.37 33.20
CA ASN A 253 0.79 0.06 33.70
C ASN A 253 0.85 -1.21 34.58
N PRO A 254 0.63 -1.12 35.90
CA PRO A 254 0.30 0.09 36.67
C PRO A 254 1.46 1.09 36.75
N ALA A 255 1.15 2.36 36.96
CA ALA A 255 2.12 3.46 37.06
C ALA A 255 2.70 3.67 38.48
N SER A 256 2.38 2.78 39.43
CA SER A 256 2.88 2.83 40.80
C SER A 256 2.88 1.45 41.46
N ALA A 257 3.78 1.27 42.43
CA ALA A 257 3.66 0.20 43.41
C ALA A 257 2.60 0.62 44.44
N PRO A 258 1.61 -0.23 44.75
CA PRO A 258 0.58 0.09 45.73
C PRO A 258 1.18 0.23 47.13
N GLU A 259 0.43 0.85 48.03
CA GLU A 259 0.72 0.74 49.46
C GLU A 259 0.53 -0.71 49.96
N MET A 260 1.28 -1.09 51.00
CA MET A 260 1.22 -2.43 51.57
C MET A 260 1.46 -2.39 53.08
N ASN A 261 0.56 -2.97 53.86
CA ASN A 261 0.75 -3.13 55.30
C ASN A 261 1.83 -4.18 55.59
N VAL A 262 2.62 -3.96 56.64
CA VAL A 262 3.76 -4.79 57.02
C VAL A 262 3.57 -5.30 58.45
N THR A 263 3.70 -6.62 58.60
CA THR A 263 3.56 -7.39 59.84
C THR A 263 4.83 -8.19 60.13
N SER A 264 4.96 -8.75 61.32
CA SER A 264 6.06 -9.66 61.68
C SER A 264 6.13 -10.92 60.80
N THR A 265 5.01 -11.30 60.17
CA THR A 265 4.90 -12.40 59.19
C THR A 265 5.13 -11.97 57.74
N THR A 266 5.33 -10.69 57.46
CA THR A 266 5.64 -10.21 56.10
C THR A 266 7.10 -10.56 55.74
N GLU A 267 7.30 -11.04 54.52
CA GLU A 267 8.62 -11.34 53.93
C GLU A 267 9.15 -10.15 53.12
N ASN A 268 10.45 -10.15 52.83
CA ASN A 268 11.03 -9.16 51.92
C ASN A 268 10.49 -9.37 50.51
N SER A 269 10.27 -8.27 49.77
CA SER A 269 9.60 -8.31 48.47
C SER A 269 10.33 -7.50 47.39
N GLU A 270 10.19 -7.95 46.14
CA GLU A 270 10.77 -7.28 44.97
C GLU A 270 9.66 -6.96 43.96
N ILE A 271 9.72 -5.77 43.37
CA ILE A 271 8.84 -5.32 42.28
C ILE A 271 9.74 -4.95 41.10
N LYS A 272 9.60 -5.65 39.98
CA LYS A 272 10.34 -5.36 38.74
C LYS A 272 9.43 -4.65 37.73
N VAL A 273 9.61 -3.34 37.59
CA VAL A 273 8.86 -2.49 36.68
C VAL A 273 9.51 -2.56 35.30
N GLN A 274 8.70 -2.86 34.27
CA GLN A 274 9.15 -2.98 32.89
C GLN A 274 8.63 -1.81 32.06
N TYR A 275 9.55 -1.07 31.45
CA TYR A 275 9.26 0.06 30.56
C TYR A 275 9.34 -0.39 29.11
N LYS A 276 8.28 -0.12 28.34
CA LYS A 276 8.29 -0.34 26.89
C LYS A 276 8.98 0.84 26.22
N GLN A 277 9.83 0.57 25.24
CA GLN A 277 10.47 1.61 24.44
C GLN A 277 9.40 2.31 23.58
N SER A 278 9.26 3.63 23.71
CA SER A 278 8.25 4.39 22.96
C SER A 278 8.57 4.45 21.47
N THR A 279 7.54 4.73 20.67
CA THR A 279 7.66 4.90 19.21
C THR A 279 7.13 6.26 18.75
N GLU A 280 7.80 6.83 17.76
CA GLU A 280 7.41 8.05 17.04
C GLU A 280 6.95 7.70 15.62
N GLU A 281 5.80 8.22 15.19
CA GLU A 281 5.36 8.14 13.80
C GLU A 281 6.00 9.25 12.97
N ILE A 282 6.63 8.89 11.86
CA ILE A 282 7.30 9.79 10.94
C ILE A 282 6.59 9.69 9.59
N PRO A 283 5.70 10.63 9.25
CA PRO A 283 5.08 10.68 7.93
C PRO A 283 6.13 11.07 6.88
N GLU A 284 6.14 10.35 5.77
CA GLU A 284 6.99 10.59 4.60
C GLU A 284 6.11 10.62 3.35
N GLU A 285 6.35 11.58 2.46
CA GLU A 285 5.65 11.68 1.18
C GLU A 285 6.63 11.91 0.02
N LYS A 286 6.28 11.36 -1.14
CA LYS A 286 6.98 11.60 -2.41
C LYS A 286 5.97 11.79 -3.52
N THR A 287 6.30 12.62 -4.50
CA THR A 287 5.48 12.82 -5.69
C THR A 287 6.15 12.14 -6.89
N VAL A 288 5.35 11.45 -7.71
CA VAL A 288 5.77 10.86 -8.97
C VAL A 288 4.94 11.43 -10.12
N THR A 289 5.56 11.60 -11.29
CA THR A 289 4.99 12.33 -12.43
C THR A 289 4.98 11.47 -13.68
N ARG A 290 3.82 11.35 -14.33
CA ARG A 290 3.71 10.87 -15.71
C ARG A 290 3.59 12.07 -16.65
N THR A 291 4.47 12.17 -17.63
CA THR A 291 4.38 13.19 -18.69
C THR A 291 3.97 12.54 -20.01
N ILE A 292 2.86 12.99 -20.58
CA ILE A 292 2.39 12.56 -21.91
C ILE A 292 2.78 13.62 -22.92
N THR A 293 3.54 13.25 -23.95
CA THR A 293 4.02 14.15 -25.01
C THR A 293 3.44 13.72 -26.37
N TYR A 294 2.93 14.69 -27.14
CA TYR A 294 2.31 14.47 -28.44
C TYR A 294 3.25 14.91 -29.56
N VAL A 295 3.68 13.98 -30.42
CA VAL A 295 4.73 14.24 -31.42
C VAL A 295 4.34 13.85 -32.84
N ASP A 296 4.98 14.50 -33.81
CA ASP A 296 5.02 14.08 -35.21
C ASP A 296 5.70 12.70 -35.34
N ALA A 297 5.08 11.76 -36.07
CA ALA A 297 5.59 10.39 -36.20
C ALA A 297 6.86 10.25 -37.08
N VAL A 298 7.22 11.27 -37.85
CA VAL A 298 8.33 11.31 -38.81
C VAL A 298 9.54 12.06 -38.25
N ASP A 299 9.35 13.27 -37.70
CA ASP A 299 10.46 14.11 -37.20
C ASP A 299 10.58 14.16 -35.65
N GLY A 300 9.58 13.65 -34.92
CA GLY A 300 9.61 13.55 -33.46
C GLY A 300 9.39 14.86 -32.69
N LYS A 301 9.05 15.96 -33.38
CA LYS A 301 8.78 17.26 -32.79
C LYS A 301 7.48 17.27 -31.97
N GLU A 302 7.44 18.01 -30.86
CA GLU A 302 6.21 18.25 -30.09
C GLU A 302 5.21 19.11 -30.90
N ILE A 303 4.01 18.59 -31.13
CA ILE A 303 2.97 19.20 -32.00
C ILE A 303 1.71 19.64 -31.23
N ALA A 304 1.52 19.15 -30.01
CA ALA A 304 0.50 19.61 -29.08
C ALA A 304 1.07 19.66 -27.66
N LEU A 305 0.47 20.46 -26.79
CA LEU A 305 0.95 20.67 -25.42
C LEU A 305 0.98 19.34 -24.64
N ARG A 306 2.16 18.99 -24.11
CA ARG A 306 2.31 17.85 -23.17
C ARG A 306 1.38 17.97 -21.95
N VAL A 307 0.93 16.83 -21.45
CA VAL A 307 0.07 16.72 -20.25
C VAL A 307 0.86 16.03 -19.12
N PRO A 308 1.26 16.76 -18.07
CA PRO A 308 1.81 16.18 -16.86
C PRO A 308 0.71 15.78 -15.87
N GLN A 309 0.83 14.59 -15.29
CA GLN A 309 -0.02 14.08 -14.21
C GLN A 309 0.85 13.74 -12.99
N THR A 310 0.58 14.35 -11.84
CA THR A 310 1.31 14.12 -10.59
C THR A 310 0.50 13.31 -9.59
N ALA A 311 1.11 12.32 -8.96
CA ALA A 311 0.51 11.56 -7.87
C ALA A 311 1.43 11.59 -6.64
N THR A 312 0.86 11.85 -5.45
CA THR A 312 1.61 11.85 -4.18
C THR A 312 1.38 10.53 -3.45
N LEU A 313 2.46 9.79 -3.23
CA LEU A 313 2.47 8.59 -2.40
C LEU A 313 2.92 8.96 -0.99
N LYS A 314 2.32 8.35 0.04
CA LYS A 314 2.62 8.60 1.45
C LYS A 314 2.88 7.29 2.19
N ARG A 315 3.76 7.33 3.20
CA ARG A 315 3.92 6.26 4.19
C ARG A 315 4.11 6.85 5.58
N THR A 316 3.79 6.07 6.60
CA THR A 316 4.15 6.37 7.99
C THR A 316 5.22 5.38 8.42
N ASN A 317 6.44 5.87 8.62
CA ASN A 317 7.52 5.09 9.21
C ASN A 317 7.41 5.14 10.73
N ILE A 318 7.82 4.09 11.43
CA ILE A 318 7.79 4.02 12.90
C ILE A 318 9.22 4.01 13.42
N ARG A 319 9.63 5.06 14.13
CA ARG A 319 10.92 5.13 14.82
C ARG A 319 10.78 4.65 16.25
N ASN A 320 11.57 3.67 16.66
CA ASN A 320 11.76 3.33 18.07
C ASN A 320 12.65 4.41 18.72
N LEU A 321 12.17 5.04 19.79
CA LEU A 321 12.84 6.20 20.38
C LEU A 321 14.08 5.86 21.22
N VAL A 322 14.27 4.61 21.63
CA VAL A 322 15.47 4.19 22.40
C VAL A 322 16.61 3.81 21.44
N THR A 323 16.36 2.81 20.60
CA THR A 323 17.34 2.27 19.63
C THR A 323 17.58 3.18 18.41
N LYS A 324 16.69 4.17 18.20
CA LYS A 324 16.61 5.03 17.01
C LYS A 324 16.39 4.27 15.68
N ALA A 325 16.13 2.96 15.74
CA ALA A 325 15.80 2.14 14.58
C ALA A 325 14.46 2.60 13.96
N VAL A 326 14.37 2.56 12.63
CA VAL A 326 13.16 2.93 11.87
C VAL A 326 12.64 1.70 11.14
N THR A 327 11.41 1.32 11.44
CA THR A 327 10.63 0.38 10.62
C THR A 327 9.91 1.19 9.54
N GLU A 328 10.25 0.94 8.28
CA GLU A 328 9.61 1.64 7.17
C GLU A 328 8.16 1.20 6.99
N GLY A 329 7.28 2.17 6.70
CA GLY A 329 5.90 1.91 6.33
C GLY A 329 5.73 1.50 4.87
N THR A 330 4.64 0.79 4.56
CA THR A 330 4.21 0.55 3.18
C THR A 330 3.78 1.88 2.54
N TRP A 331 4.25 2.16 1.33
CA TRP A 331 3.76 3.27 0.52
C TRP A 331 2.29 3.07 0.13
N SER A 332 1.48 4.12 0.25
CA SER A 332 0.14 4.17 -0.33
C SER A 332 0.20 3.98 -1.84
N THR A 333 -0.82 3.35 -2.42
CA THR A 333 -0.98 3.30 -3.88
C THR A 333 -1.66 4.57 -4.40
N ALA A 334 -1.38 4.92 -5.65
CA ALA A 334 -2.08 5.95 -6.40
C ALA A 334 -2.07 5.57 -7.90
N LYS A 335 -2.87 6.28 -8.70
CA LYS A 335 -2.94 6.11 -10.14
C LYS A 335 -2.93 7.46 -10.84
N TRP A 336 -2.60 7.47 -12.11
CA TRP A 336 -2.89 8.58 -13.02
C TRP A 336 -4.07 8.20 -13.91
N ASP A 337 -5.05 9.10 -14.05
CA ASP A 337 -6.26 8.89 -14.85
C ASP A 337 -5.96 8.72 -16.35
N GLU A 338 -6.92 8.16 -17.08
CA GLU A 338 -6.87 8.13 -18.55
C GLU A 338 -6.85 9.54 -19.16
N VAL A 339 -6.03 9.76 -20.19
CA VAL A 339 -5.94 11.02 -20.93
C VAL A 339 -6.20 10.75 -22.41
N VAL A 340 -7.32 11.27 -22.92
CA VAL A 340 -7.66 11.21 -24.36
C VAL A 340 -6.67 12.05 -25.15
N SER A 341 -6.13 11.50 -26.23
CA SER A 341 -5.18 12.18 -27.12
C SER A 341 -5.92 13.29 -27.90
N PRO A 342 -5.40 14.53 -27.96
CA PRO A 342 -6.06 15.63 -28.66
C PRO A 342 -6.08 15.39 -30.17
N LYS A 343 -7.08 15.96 -30.85
CA LYS A 343 -7.01 16.08 -32.31
C LYS A 343 -6.01 17.19 -32.67
N VAL A 344 -5.13 16.93 -33.64
CA VAL A 344 -4.17 17.90 -34.17
C VAL A 344 -4.44 18.12 -35.66
N ASP A 345 -4.57 19.37 -36.09
CA ASP A 345 -4.88 19.70 -37.49
C ASP A 345 -3.70 19.38 -38.42
N ASN A 346 -4.03 18.89 -39.63
CA ASN A 346 -3.10 18.36 -40.64
C ASN A 346 -2.44 17.02 -40.31
N TYR A 347 -2.82 16.36 -39.21
CA TYR A 347 -2.42 14.99 -38.88
C TYR A 347 -3.59 14.01 -39.02
N GLU A 348 -3.26 12.73 -39.12
CA GLU A 348 -4.24 11.63 -38.99
C GLU A 348 -4.50 11.32 -37.51
N ASP A 349 -5.35 10.33 -37.22
CA ASP A 349 -5.58 9.90 -35.84
C ASP A 349 -4.27 9.33 -35.22
N PRO A 350 -4.01 9.55 -33.93
CA PRO A 350 -2.77 9.13 -33.29
C PRO A 350 -2.62 7.61 -33.19
N ASP A 351 -1.38 7.15 -33.04
CA ASP A 351 -1.04 5.74 -32.76
C ASP A 351 -1.76 5.19 -31.51
N THR A 352 -2.11 6.08 -30.58
CA THR A 352 -2.85 5.78 -29.36
C THR A 352 -3.95 6.84 -29.13
N ALA A 353 -5.21 6.44 -29.23
CA ALA A 353 -6.37 7.34 -29.08
C ALA A 353 -6.53 7.91 -27.64
N SER A 354 -6.05 7.18 -26.64
CA SER A 354 -5.93 7.66 -25.25
C SER A 354 -4.77 6.95 -24.55
N VAL A 355 -4.10 7.66 -23.63
CA VAL A 355 -3.15 7.04 -22.70
C VAL A 355 -3.95 6.52 -21.50
N PRO A 356 -3.99 5.20 -21.26
CA PRO A 356 -4.88 4.61 -20.26
C PRO A 356 -4.50 4.97 -18.81
N GLU A 357 -5.41 4.66 -17.89
CA GLU A 357 -5.13 4.63 -16.45
C GLU A 357 -3.90 3.75 -16.15
N ALA A 358 -3.00 4.21 -15.28
CA ALA A 358 -1.84 3.41 -14.84
C ALA A 358 -1.46 3.68 -13.38
N GLU A 359 -0.84 2.69 -12.74
CA GLU A 359 -0.38 2.80 -11.34
C GLU A 359 0.84 3.72 -11.22
N ALA A 360 0.73 4.73 -10.37
CA ALA A 360 1.73 5.77 -10.18
C ALA A 360 2.81 5.31 -9.20
N THR A 361 3.78 4.54 -9.69
CA THR A 361 4.81 3.88 -8.85
C THR A 361 6.19 4.56 -8.89
N ALA A 362 6.53 5.17 -10.02
CA ALA A 362 7.76 5.93 -10.31
C ALA A 362 7.45 7.02 -11.35
N ASP A 363 8.42 7.88 -11.69
CA ASP A 363 8.25 8.82 -12.80
C ASP A 363 8.19 8.06 -14.15
N ALA A 364 7.40 8.59 -15.09
CA ALA A 364 7.16 7.96 -16.39
C ALA A 364 7.01 8.98 -17.53
N GLU A 365 7.46 8.61 -18.72
CA GLU A 365 7.22 9.35 -19.96
C GLU A 365 6.42 8.49 -20.93
N VAL A 366 5.41 9.08 -21.55
CA VAL A 366 4.60 8.46 -22.60
C VAL A 366 4.63 9.36 -23.83
N THR A 367 4.93 8.78 -24.98
CA THR A 367 4.95 9.50 -26.26
C THR A 367 3.85 8.94 -27.15
N VAL A 368 2.93 9.79 -27.57
CA VAL A 368 1.86 9.49 -28.54
C VAL A 368 2.26 10.11 -29.87
N LYS A 369 2.21 9.33 -30.96
CA LYS A 369 2.68 9.76 -32.28
C LYS A 369 1.55 9.95 -33.26
N TYR A 370 1.65 10.98 -34.09
CA TYR A 370 0.65 11.32 -35.10
C TYR A 370 1.24 11.15 -36.51
N PRO A 371 0.65 10.29 -37.37
CA PRO A 371 0.97 10.26 -38.78
C PRO A 371 0.63 11.60 -39.44
N GLN A 372 1.51 12.10 -40.32
CA GLN A 372 1.26 13.33 -41.07
C GLN A 372 0.11 13.10 -42.07
N GLY A 373 -0.93 13.94 -42.01
CA GLY A 373 -2.14 13.79 -42.80
C GLY A 373 -1.90 13.95 -44.30
N THR A 374 -2.68 13.23 -45.09
CA THR A 374 -2.61 13.27 -46.56
C THR A 374 -3.94 13.73 -47.20
N GLN A 375 -3.83 14.37 -48.37
CA GLN A 375 -4.97 14.79 -49.17
C GLN A 375 -4.77 14.38 -50.63
N ASN A 376 -5.72 13.61 -51.16
CA ASN A 376 -5.80 13.28 -52.58
C ASN A 376 -6.27 14.51 -53.38
N ILE A 377 -5.47 14.89 -54.38
CA ILE A 377 -5.74 15.95 -55.34
C ILE A 377 -5.89 15.31 -56.73
N PRO A 378 -7.11 15.16 -57.27
CA PRO A 378 -7.30 14.67 -58.62
C PRO A 378 -6.86 15.72 -59.65
N GLU A 379 -6.28 15.26 -60.76
CA GLU A 379 -5.82 16.07 -61.89
C GLU A 379 -6.22 15.38 -63.20
N GLU A 380 -6.62 16.16 -64.21
CA GLU A 380 -7.05 15.66 -65.51
C GLU A 380 -6.24 16.31 -66.64
N LYS A 381 -5.88 15.52 -67.66
CA LYS A 381 -5.20 15.98 -68.89
C LYS A 381 -5.97 15.45 -70.10
N THR A 382 -6.32 16.35 -71.03
CA THR A 382 -6.83 15.96 -72.36
C THR A 382 -5.69 15.79 -73.35
N VAL A 383 -5.84 14.86 -74.29
CA VAL A 383 -4.95 14.63 -75.43
C VAL A 383 -5.82 14.44 -76.68
N THR A 384 -5.43 15.09 -77.78
CA THR A 384 -6.19 15.14 -79.04
C THR A 384 -5.38 14.65 -80.25
N ARG A 385 -6.10 14.08 -81.21
CA ARG A 385 -5.58 13.68 -82.53
C ARG A 385 -6.55 14.13 -83.63
N THR A 386 -6.07 14.86 -84.62
CA THR A 386 -6.85 15.34 -85.76
C THR A 386 -6.54 14.50 -87.00
N ILE A 387 -7.56 13.95 -87.65
CA ILE A 387 -7.44 13.17 -88.88
C ILE A 387 -8.06 13.98 -90.02
N SER A 388 -7.25 14.41 -90.98
CA SER A 388 -7.68 15.26 -92.11
C SER A 388 -7.69 14.49 -93.43
N PHE A 389 -8.73 14.69 -94.24
CA PHE A 389 -8.94 14.03 -95.53
C PHE A 389 -8.79 15.03 -96.68
N VAL A 390 -7.78 14.87 -97.54
CA VAL A 390 -7.38 15.91 -98.53
C VAL A 390 -7.12 15.35 -99.93
N ASP A 391 -7.14 16.22 -100.94
CA ASP A 391 -6.71 15.90 -102.31
C ASP A 391 -5.19 15.63 -102.32
N ALA A 392 -4.76 14.52 -102.93
CA ALA A 392 -3.35 14.11 -102.98
C ALA A 392 -2.47 15.02 -103.87
N THR A 393 -3.07 15.87 -104.69
CA THR A 393 -2.42 16.88 -105.54
C THR A 393 -2.51 18.30 -104.98
N ASP A 394 -3.53 18.61 -104.16
CA ASP A 394 -3.59 19.82 -103.32
C ASP A 394 -4.00 19.50 -101.87
N PRO A 395 -3.04 19.30 -100.95
CA PRO A 395 -3.32 19.04 -99.53
C PRO A 395 -4.04 20.15 -98.76
N LYS A 396 -4.43 21.27 -99.40
CA LYS A 396 -5.32 22.29 -98.82
C LYS A 396 -6.79 22.08 -99.18
N THR A 397 -7.07 21.34 -100.23
CA THR A 397 -8.42 20.97 -100.64
C THR A 397 -8.87 19.77 -99.81
N ALA A 398 -9.70 20.02 -98.80
CA ALA A 398 -10.34 18.97 -98.02
C ALA A 398 -11.41 18.25 -98.85
N VAL A 399 -11.40 16.91 -98.82
CA VAL A 399 -12.36 16.06 -99.55
C VAL A 399 -13.40 15.41 -98.63
N ALA A 400 -13.18 15.45 -97.32
CA ALA A 400 -14.17 15.14 -96.28
C ALA A 400 -13.84 15.92 -94.99
N ASP A 401 -14.82 16.07 -94.09
CA ASP A 401 -14.64 16.77 -92.82
C ASP A 401 -13.59 16.07 -91.93
N PRO A 402 -12.67 16.82 -91.30
CA PRO A 402 -11.65 16.24 -90.43
C PRO A 402 -12.26 15.68 -89.13
N VAL A 403 -11.78 14.53 -88.68
CA VAL A 403 -12.23 13.87 -87.46
C VAL A 403 -11.24 14.11 -86.33
N ILE A 404 -11.67 14.80 -85.28
CA ILE A 404 -10.91 14.99 -84.04
C ILE A 404 -11.28 13.87 -83.06
N GLN A 405 -10.28 13.16 -82.58
CA GLN A 405 -10.39 12.17 -81.50
C GLN A 405 -9.82 12.77 -80.21
N THR A 406 -10.54 12.64 -79.10
CA THR A 406 -10.12 13.17 -77.79
C THR A 406 -10.07 12.05 -76.76
N ALA A 407 -9.01 12.03 -75.96
CA ALA A 407 -8.81 11.14 -74.83
C ALA A 407 -8.58 11.96 -73.56
N THR A 408 -9.23 11.58 -72.46
CA THR A 408 -9.00 12.18 -71.13
C THR A 408 -8.22 11.19 -70.28
N LEU A 409 -7.11 11.65 -69.73
CA LEU A 409 -6.30 10.95 -68.75
C LEU A 409 -6.50 11.59 -67.38
N THR A 410 -6.37 10.81 -66.32
CA THR A 410 -6.53 11.27 -64.93
C THR A 410 -5.40 10.75 -64.07
N ARG A 411 -5.00 11.51 -63.05
CA ARG A 411 -4.14 11.04 -61.96
C ARG A 411 -4.63 11.56 -60.62
N THR A 412 -4.21 10.89 -59.55
CA THR A 412 -4.43 11.35 -58.17
C THR A 412 -3.08 11.63 -57.55
N ASN A 413 -2.77 12.92 -57.36
CA ASN A 413 -1.58 13.33 -56.63
C ASN A 413 -1.87 13.31 -55.13
N VAL A 414 -0.89 12.98 -54.30
CA VAL A 414 -1.02 12.93 -52.85
C VAL A 414 -0.27 14.10 -52.24
N LYS A 415 -0.99 15.05 -51.64
CA LYS A 415 -0.41 16.16 -50.88
C LYS A 415 -0.27 15.76 -49.41
N ASN A 416 0.93 15.87 -48.86
CA ASN A 416 1.16 15.83 -47.42
C ASN A 416 0.76 17.18 -46.81
N LEU A 417 -0.10 17.16 -45.79
CA LEU A 417 -0.71 18.36 -45.22
C LEU A 417 0.21 19.12 -44.24
N VAL A 418 1.20 18.45 -43.65
CA VAL A 418 2.14 19.05 -42.68
C VAL A 418 3.30 19.75 -43.39
N THR A 419 3.91 19.07 -44.36
CA THR A 419 5.07 19.57 -45.13
C THR A 419 4.67 20.34 -46.39
N GLY A 420 3.42 20.19 -46.85
CA GLY A 420 2.92 20.77 -48.10
C GLY A 420 3.40 20.06 -49.37
N VAL A 421 4.27 19.06 -49.27
CA VAL A 421 4.86 18.32 -50.40
C VAL A 421 3.78 17.60 -51.20
N LEU A 422 3.86 17.69 -52.53
CA LEU A 422 3.01 16.99 -53.47
C LEU A 422 3.77 15.81 -54.10
N THR A 423 3.32 14.60 -53.85
CA THR A 423 3.77 13.40 -54.57
C THR A 423 2.85 13.20 -55.77
N GLU A 424 3.39 13.23 -56.99
CA GLU A 424 2.60 13.05 -58.20
C GLU A 424 2.14 11.60 -58.37
N GLY A 425 0.90 11.42 -58.85
CA GLY A 425 0.35 10.11 -59.21
C GLY A 425 0.69 9.71 -60.64
N THR A 426 0.64 8.40 -60.92
CA THR A 426 0.73 7.89 -62.29
C THR A 426 -0.52 8.27 -63.08
N TRP A 427 -0.33 8.80 -64.30
CA TRP A 427 -1.42 9.02 -65.25
C TRP A 427 -2.08 7.71 -65.67
N SER A 428 -3.41 7.71 -65.78
CA SER A 428 -4.15 6.67 -66.47
C SER A 428 -3.80 6.63 -67.97
N THR A 429 -4.20 5.55 -68.63
CA THR A 429 -4.08 5.39 -70.08
C THR A 429 -5.45 5.39 -70.75
N ALA A 430 -5.46 5.77 -72.03
CA ALA A 430 -6.63 5.72 -72.90
C ALA A 430 -6.21 5.23 -74.29
N LYS A 431 -7.16 5.16 -75.24
CA LYS A 431 -6.87 4.72 -76.62
C LYS A 431 -7.71 5.49 -77.63
N PHE A 432 -7.06 6.04 -78.66
CA PHE A 432 -7.74 6.49 -79.87
C PHE A 432 -8.16 5.26 -80.69
N ALA A 433 -9.43 5.18 -81.05
CA ALA A 433 -9.95 4.09 -81.90
C ALA A 433 -9.40 4.19 -83.33
N ALA A 434 -9.34 3.05 -84.02
CA ALA A 434 -9.07 3.02 -85.45
C ALA A 434 -10.23 3.68 -86.22
N LEU A 435 -9.92 4.42 -87.29
CA LEU A 435 -10.88 5.11 -88.13
C LEU A 435 -10.67 4.71 -89.60
N ALA A 436 -11.66 4.06 -90.21
CA ALA A 436 -11.66 3.81 -91.64
C ALA A 436 -11.83 5.14 -92.39
N ALA A 437 -11.07 5.33 -93.48
CA ALA A 437 -11.19 6.52 -94.32
C ALA A 437 -12.52 6.49 -95.10
N PRO A 438 -13.26 7.61 -95.19
CA PRO A 438 -14.49 7.68 -95.97
C PRO A 438 -14.21 7.57 -97.48
N SER A 439 -15.20 7.15 -98.26
CA SER A 439 -15.16 7.24 -99.72
C SER A 439 -15.45 8.67 -100.17
N ALA A 440 -14.56 9.28 -100.97
CA ALA A 440 -14.78 10.60 -101.56
C ALA A 440 -15.27 10.48 -103.02
N GLU A 441 -16.27 11.28 -103.41
CA GLU A 441 -16.83 11.24 -104.76
C GLU A 441 -15.87 11.89 -105.78
N ASN A 442 -15.74 11.30 -106.97
CA ASN A 442 -14.78 11.67 -108.03
C ASN A 442 -13.29 11.42 -107.73
N TYR A 443 -12.96 10.91 -106.54
CA TYR A 443 -11.63 10.42 -106.18
C TYR A 443 -11.56 8.89 -106.26
N ASP A 444 -10.34 8.37 -106.34
CA ASP A 444 -10.04 6.96 -106.14
C ASP A 444 -9.85 6.66 -104.64
N ALA A 445 -9.44 5.42 -104.29
CA ALA A 445 -9.24 5.02 -102.90
C ALA A 445 -8.10 5.81 -102.21
N ALA A 446 -8.30 6.12 -100.93
CA ALA A 446 -7.32 6.81 -100.09
C ALA A 446 -5.98 6.06 -99.97
N ASP A 447 -4.90 6.81 -99.78
CA ASP A 447 -3.56 6.28 -99.47
C ASP A 447 -3.53 5.47 -98.16
N ILE A 448 -4.30 5.90 -97.16
CA ILE A 448 -4.48 5.26 -95.85
C ILE A 448 -5.94 4.84 -95.73
N ALA A 449 -6.23 3.57 -96.01
CA ALA A 449 -7.60 3.03 -95.91
C ALA A 449 -8.15 3.01 -94.46
N THR A 450 -7.28 2.90 -93.47
CA THR A 450 -7.61 2.96 -92.03
C THR A 450 -6.50 3.69 -91.29
N VAL A 451 -6.84 4.75 -90.55
CA VAL A 451 -5.95 5.33 -89.54
C VAL A 451 -6.02 4.45 -88.29
N GLU A 452 -4.92 3.79 -87.97
CA GLU A 452 -4.88 2.79 -86.91
C GLU A 452 -5.12 3.34 -85.49
N ALA A 453 -5.52 2.42 -84.61
CA ALA A 453 -5.72 2.71 -83.20
C ALA A 453 -4.39 3.03 -82.50
N MET A 454 -4.40 4.01 -81.60
CA MET A 454 -3.20 4.51 -80.92
C MET A 454 -3.44 4.57 -79.41
N ASP A 455 -2.55 3.98 -78.62
CA ASP A 455 -2.57 4.10 -77.16
C ASP A 455 -2.11 5.49 -76.72
N VAL A 456 -2.76 6.02 -75.69
CA VAL A 456 -2.58 7.37 -75.17
C VAL A 456 -2.14 7.30 -73.71
N THR A 457 -1.01 7.94 -73.42
CA THR A 457 -0.33 7.95 -72.12
C THR A 457 -0.07 9.38 -71.65
N GLY A 458 0.34 9.56 -70.38
CA GLY A 458 0.72 10.87 -69.84
C GLY A 458 1.75 11.62 -70.68
N ASP A 459 2.68 10.90 -71.32
CA ASP A 459 3.74 11.43 -72.17
C ASP A 459 3.33 11.66 -73.64
N THR A 460 2.11 11.26 -74.02
CA THR A 460 1.62 11.47 -75.39
C THR A 460 1.43 12.97 -75.65
N ALA A 461 1.97 13.44 -76.78
CA ALA A 461 1.82 14.80 -77.25
C ALA A 461 0.36 15.13 -77.59
N ASP A 462 -0.07 16.34 -77.25
CA ASP A 462 -1.39 16.85 -77.62
C ASP A 462 -1.38 17.46 -79.03
N ASN A 463 -2.54 17.54 -79.67
CA ASN A 463 -2.74 17.95 -81.06
C ASN A 463 -1.80 17.23 -82.04
N THR A 464 -1.93 15.91 -82.12
CA THR A 464 -1.24 15.11 -83.15
C THR A 464 -2.05 15.09 -84.45
N ASP A 465 -1.43 15.42 -85.58
CA ASP A 465 -2.10 15.47 -86.88
C ASP A 465 -1.79 14.22 -87.72
N VAL A 466 -2.82 13.70 -88.40
CA VAL A 466 -2.73 12.62 -89.40
C VAL A 466 -3.43 13.08 -90.67
N THR A 467 -2.74 12.99 -91.81
CA THR A 467 -3.30 13.33 -93.12
C THR A 467 -3.55 12.06 -93.92
N VAL A 468 -4.71 11.99 -94.56
CA VAL A 468 -5.14 10.93 -95.47
C VAL A 468 -5.43 11.56 -96.83
N SER A 469 -4.80 11.07 -97.88
CA SER A 469 -4.74 11.71 -99.20
C SER A 469 -5.47 10.90 -100.27
N TYR A 470 -6.20 11.58 -101.14
CA TYR A 470 -7.07 10.95 -102.15
C TYR A 470 -6.61 11.29 -103.57
N PRO A 471 -6.25 10.29 -104.41
CA PRO A 471 -5.96 10.51 -105.83
C PRO A 471 -7.22 10.91 -106.61
N GLN A 472 -7.11 11.85 -107.54
CA GLN A 472 -8.22 12.27 -108.41
C GLN A 472 -8.54 11.18 -109.45
N GLY A 473 -9.80 10.72 -109.51
CA GLY A 473 -10.22 9.64 -110.39
C GLY A 473 -10.40 10.04 -111.86
N THR A 474 -10.54 9.05 -112.76
CA THR A 474 -10.63 9.25 -114.22
C THR A 474 -11.74 8.44 -114.91
N GLU A 475 -12.07 8.79 -116.17
CA GLU A 475 -13.02 8.09 -117.07
C GLU A 475 -12.61 8.20 -118.56
N GLU A 476 -13.18 7.38 -119.45
CA GLU A 476 -12.89 7.36 -120.90
C GLU A 476 -14.06 7.93 -121.76
N VAL A 477 -13.73 8.56 -122.90
CA VAL A 477 -14.68 9.30 -123.76
C VAL A 477 -14.39 9.10 -125.28
N PRO A 478 -15.25 8.42 -126.07
CA PRO A 478 -15.01 8.11 -127.50
C PRO A 478 -15.56 9.14 -128.53
N GLU A 479 -15.02 9.15 -129.76
CA GLU A 479 -15.34 10.13 -130.84
C GLU A 479 -15.13 9.61 -132.29
N GLU A 480 -15.84 10.14 -133.32
CA GLU A 480 -15.82 9.68 -134.75
C GLU A 480 -15.93 10.82 -135.81
N LYS A 481 -15.38 10.66 -137.04
CA LYS A 481 -15.37 11.66 -138.16
C LYS A 481 -15.35 11.02 -139.59
N THR A 482 -15.77 11.73 -140.66
CA THR A 482 -15.78 11.27 -142.09
C THR A 482 -15.11 12.21 -143.11
N VAL A 483 -14.72 11.69 -144.29
CA VAL A 483 -13.98 12.38 -145.41
C VAL A 483 -14.39 11.85 -146.81
N THR A 484 -14.27 12.63 -147.90
CA THR A 484 -14.70 12.26 -149.29
C THR A 484 -13.74 12.69 -150.44
N ARG A 485 -13.88 12.12 -151.67
CA ARG A 485 -13.09 12.45 -152.90
C ARG A 485 -13.94 12.30 -154.19
N THR A 486 -13.74 13.12 -155.24
CA THR A 486 -14.57 13.19 -156.48
C THR A 486 -13.77 13.15 -157.81
N LEU A 487 -14.32 12.61 -158.90
CA LEU A 487 -13.61 12.36 -160.19
C LEU A 487 -14.51 12.72 -161.40
N THR A 488 -14.01 13.30 -162.51
CA THR A 488 -14.82 13.83 -163.65
C THR A 488 -14.20 13.60 -165.06
N PHE A 489 -15.02 13.63 -166.14
CA PHE A 489 -14.62 13.20 -167.50
C PHE A 489 -15.14 14.10 -168.66
N THR A 490 -14.26 14.63 -169.52
CA THR A 490 -14.56 15.62 -170.59
C THR A 490 -13.94 15.30 -171.97
N ASP A 491 -14.31 16.02 -173.04
CA ASP A 491 -13.63 15.98 -174.35
C ASP A 491 -12.64 17.15 -174.56
N GLU A 492 -11.93 17.11 -175.69
CA GLU A 492 -11.01 18.14 -176.20
C GLU A 492 -11.60 19.56 -176.34
N THR A 493 -12.93 19.72 -176.26
CA THR A 493 -13.63 21.02 -176.25
C THR A 493 -14.07 21.45 -174.85
N GLY A 494 -13.79 20.65 -173.82
CA GLY A 494 -14.18 20.86 -172.43
C GLY A 494 -15.59 20.39 -172.09
N LYS A 495 -16.30 19.74 -173.02
CA LYS A 495 -17.66 19.23 -172.80
C LYS A 495 -17.60 17.92 -172.00
N GLN A 496 -18.43 17.75 -170.98
CA GLN A 496 -18.53 16.51 -170.21
C GLN A 496 -19.02 15.35 -171.11
N ILE A 497 -18.39 14.17 -170.98
CA ILE A 497 -18.74 12.97 -171.77
C ILE A 497 -19.06 11.72 -170.93
N ALA A 498 -18.78 11.74 -169.62
CA ALA A 498 -19.26 10.74 -168.66
C ALA A 498 -19.50 11.38 -167.28
N ASP A 499 -20.30 10.73 -166.42
CA ASP A 499 -20.73 11.29 -165.13
C ASP A 499 -19.65 11.20 -164.03
N PRO A 500 -19.66 12.11 -163.04
CA PRO A 500 -18.70 12.08 -161.94
C PRO A 500 -18.83 10.89 -160.99
N LEU A 501 -17.72 10.49 -160.35
CA LEU A 501 -17.66 9.42 -159.35
C LEU A 501 -17.12 9.92 -158.01
N ILE A 502 -17.70 9.47 -156.89
CA ILE A 502 -17.38 9.92 -155.51
C ILE A 502 -16.98 8.71 -154.62
N GLN A 503 -16.06 8.94 -153.68
CA GLN A 503 -15.56 7.97 -152.69
C GLN A 503 -15.60 8.57 -151.26
N THR A 504 -15.71 7.75 -150.20
CA THR A 504 -15.96 8.19 -148.81
C THR A 504 -15.33 7.27 -147.74
N VAL A 505 -14.84 7.79 -146.60
CA VAL A 505 -14.27 7.02 -145.47
C VAL A 505 -14.53 7.63 -144.07
N THR A 506 -14.20 6.90 -142.99
CA THR A 506 -14.51 7.22 -141.57
C THR A 506 -13.34 6.93 -140.61
N LEU A 507 -13.11 7.76 -139.58
CA LEU A 507 -12.05 7.68 -138.56
C LEU A 507 -12.61 7.77 -137.11
N LYS A 508 -11.87 7.29 -136.08
CA LYS A 508 -12.30 7.27 -134.64
C LYS A 508 -11.17 7.54 -133.64
N ARG A 509 -11.49 7.89 -132.38
CA ARG A 509 -10.55 7.97 -131.21
C ARG A 509 -11.24 7.75 -129.84
N VAL A 510 -10.44 7.63 -128.75
CA VAL A 510 -10.91 7.57 -127.34
C VAL A 510 -10.00 8.42 -126.44
N ASN A 511 -10.57 9.35 -125.68
CA ASN A 511 -9.90 10.32 -124.82
C ASN A 511 -10.10 9.96 -123.33
N VAL A 512 -9.32 10.54 -122.40
CA VAL A 512 -9.45 10.31 -120.95
C VAL A 512 -9.80 11.62 -120.24
N ARG A 513 -10.81 11.63 -119.36
CA ARG A 513 -11.17 12.78 -118.51
C ARG A 513 -10.75 12.53 -117.05
N ASN A 514 -10.20 13.55 -116.39
CA ASN A 514 -10.09 13.62 -114.93
C ASN A 514 -11.43 14.09 -114.32
N LYS A 515 -11.94 13.37 -113.33
CA LYS A 515 -13.29 13.58 -112.76
C LYS A 515 -13.39 14.80 -111.83
N VAL A 516 -12.28 15.24 -111.23
CA VAL A 516 -12.25 16.37 -110.28
C VAL A 516 -12.05 17.70 -111.02
N THR A 517 -11.13 17.73 -111.99
CA THR A 517 -10.80 18.95 -112.77
C THR A 517 -11.60 19.07 -114.07
N GLY A 518 -12.26 18.00 -114.52
CA GLY A 518 -13.00 17.94 -115.78
C GLY A 518 -12.15 17.93 -117.05
N ALA A 519 -10.82 18.07 -116.92
CA ALA A 519 -9.86 18.16 -118.02
C ALA A 519 -9.82 16.85 -118.85
N ILE A 520 -9.74 16.99 -120.18
CA ILE A 520 -9.69 15.88 -121.13
C ILE A 520 -8.30 15.81 -121.76
N THR A 521 -7.64 14.67 -121.63
CA THR A 521 -6.45 14.28 -122.40
C THR A 521 -6.90 13.60 -123.68
N GLU A 522 -6.66 14.24 -124.82
CA GLU A 522 -7.05 13.71 -126.13
C GLU A 522 -6.07 12.65 -126.68
N SER A 523 -6.60 11.68 -127.41
CA SER A 523 -5.83 10.68 -128.16
C SER A 523 -5.81 10.95 -129.66
N ALA A 524 -4.91 10.24 -130.36
CA ALA A 524 -4.81 10.27 -131.82
C ALA A 524 -6.01 9.60 -132.51
N TRP A 525 -6.33 10.08 -133.72
CA TRP A 525 -7.32 9.49 -134.62
C TRP A 525 -6.77 8.26 -135.36
N SER A 526 -7.66 7.33 -135.72
CA SER A 526 -7.36 6.24 -136.67
C SER A 526 -7.13 6.76 -138.10
N ALA A 527 -6.60 5.92 -138.99
CA ALA A 527 -6.34 6.25 -140.41
C ALA A 527 -7.20 5.43 -141.39
N ALA A 528 -7.44 5.96 -142.60
CA ALA A 528 -8.17 5.29 -143.70
C ALA A 528 -7.61 5.70 -145.09
N LYS A 529 -8.20 5.17 -146.18
CA LYS A 529 -7.76 5.40 -147.58
C LYS A 529 -8.90 5.38 -148.59
N PHE A 530 -8.77 6.18 -149.66
CA PHE A 530 -9.61 6.14 -150.86
C PHE A 530 -9.04 5.18 -151.93
N PRO A 531 -9.78 4.18 -152.43
CA PRO A 531 -9.25 3.17 -153.33
C PRO A 531 -9.03 3.65 -154.78
N ALA A 532 -8.19 2.94 -155.53
CA ALA A 532 -7.96 3.16 -156.95
C ALA A 532 -9.18 2.77 -157.83
N VAL A 533 -9.31 3.36 -159.02
CA VAL A 533 -10.42 3.07 -159.96
C VAL A 533 -9.99 3.23 -161.43
N ALA A 534 -10.59 2.43 -162.34
CA ALA A 534 -10.33 2.53 -163.77
C ALA A 534 -11.20 3.61 -164.45
N VAL A 535 -10.67 4.23 -165.50
CA VAL A 535 -11.36 5.23 -166.33
C VAL A 535 -12.16 4.54 -167.45
N PRO A 536 -13.42 4.93 -167.72
CA PRO A 536 -14.24 4.30 -168.75
C PRO A 536 -13.80 4.66 -170.19
N GLU A 537 -14.07 3.76 -171.15
CA GLU A 537 -13.97 4.08 -172.58
C GLU A 537 -15.24 4.80 -173.06
N VAL A 538 -15.10 5.76 -173.99
CA VAL A 538 -16.22 6.54 -174.53
C VAL A 538 -16.27 6.45 -176.05
N ALA A 539 -17.31 5.81 -176.58
CA ALA A 539 -17.45 5.53 -178.01
C ALA A 539 -17.57 6.81 -178.85
N GLY A 540 -16.84 6.85 -179.97
CA GLY A 540 -16.73 8.02 -180.85
C GLY A 540 -15.48 8.87 -180.60
N TYR A 541 -14.79 8.66 -179.47
CA TYR A 541 -13.51 9.28 -179.16
C TYR A 541 -12.36 8.27 -179.17
N SER A 542 -11.13 8.75 -179.31
CA SER A 542 -9.89 8.05 -178.94
C SER A 542 -9.61 8.13 -177.43
N ALA A 543 -8.63 7.34 -176.98
CA ALA A 543 -8.35 7.03 -175.57
C ALA A 543 -8.21 8.25 -174.63
N PRO A 544 -8.54 8.09 -173.33
CA PRO A 544 -8.44 9.14 -172.32
C PRO A 544 -7.00 9.53 -171.96
N SER A 545 -6.86 10.72 -171.36
CA SER A 545 -5.60 11.27 -170.85
C SER A 545 -4.95 10.44 -169.72
N ILE A 546 -5.75 9.73 -168.91
CA ILE A 546 -5.30 8.69 -167.98
C ILE A 546 -6.28 7.51 -168.03
N THR A 547 -5.79 6.29 -167.84
CA THR A 547 -6.59 5.05 -167.86
C THR A 547 -6.99 4.54 -166.47
N THR A 548 -6.29 4.97 -165.42
CA THR A 548 -6.52 4.55 -164.02
C THR A 548 -6.22 5.71 -163.08
N ILE A 549 -7.00 5.80 -162.00
CA ILE A 549 -6.90 6.81 -160.94
C ILE A 549 -6.38 6.11 -159.67
N PRO A 550 -5.33 6.63 -159.00
CA PRO A 550 -4.66 5.93 -157.91
C PRO A 550 -5.43 5.97 -156.57
N GLU A 551 -4.99 5.10 -155.66
CA GLU A 551 -5.30 5.17 -154.23
C GLU A 551 -4.76 6.49 -153.64
N ALA A 552 -5.43 7.01 -152.61
CA ALA A 552 -4.93 8.11 -151.78
C ALA A 552 -5.21 7.82 -150.30
N ASP A 553 -4.34 8.30 -149.41
CA ASP A 553 -4.60 8.26 -147.98
C ASP A 553 -5.73 9.25 -147.61
N ALA A 554 -6.33 9.03 -146.43
CA ALA A 554 -7.36 9.91 -145.88
C ALA A 554 -7.05 10.20 -144.40
N THR A 555 -6.68 11.44 -144.11
CA THR A 555 -6.29 11.94 -142.80
C THR A 555 -7.45 12.60 -142.05
N GLY A 556 -7.22 12.95 -140.79
CA GLY A 556 -8.17 13.78 -140.02
C GLY A 556 -8.27 15.23 -140.50
N GLU A 557 -7.42 15.68 -141.43
CA GLU A 557 -7.29 17.08 -141.85
C GLU A 557 -7.80 17.34 -143.28
N ASP A 558 -7.99 16.30 -144.10
CA ASP A 558 -8.26 16.44 -145.53
C ASP A 558 -9.63 17.07 -145.83
N ALA A 559 -9.64 18.04 -146.75
CA ALA A 559 -10.85 18.57 -147.38
C ALA A 559 -11.04 17.92 -148.77
N GLY A 560 -12.28 17.57 -149.12
CA GLY A 560 -12.54 16.61 -150.20
C GLY A 560 -12.05 17.03 -151.59
N ASP A 561 -11.19 16.20 -152.17
CA ASP A 561 -10.39 16.50 -153.37
C ASP A 561 -11.08 16.13 -154.70
N SER A 562 -10.65 16.70 -155.84
CA SER A 562 -11.29 16.48 -157.15
C SER A 562 -10.36 16.37 -158.37
N LEU A 563 -10.60 15.37 -159.23
CA LEU A 563 -9.73 15.01 -160.38
C LEU A 563 -10.47 15.03 -161.74
N HIS A 564 -9.79 15.41 -162.83
CA HIS A 564 -10.36 15.60 -164.18
C HIS A 564 -9.61 14.80 -165.28
N ILE A 565 -10.33 14.26 -166.28
CA ILE A 565 -9.83 13.36 -167.35
C ILE A 565 -10.42 13.73 -168.73
N THR A 566 -9.69 13.54 -169.86
CA THR A 566 -10.03 14.15 -171.19
C THR A 566 -9.74 13.27 -172.44
N TYR A 567 -10.51 13.40 -173.56
CA TYR A 567 -10.52 12.50 -174.76
C TYR A 567 -10.56 13.25 -176.15
N THR A 568 -10.36 12.57 -177.31
CA THR A 568 -10.06 13.16 -178.70
C THR A 568 -10.86 12.53 -179.90
N THR A 569 -10.90 13.09 -181.14
CA THR A 569 -11.78 12.63 -182.29
C THR A 569 -11.13 12.21 -183.66
N VAL A 570 -11.90 11.66 -184.65
CA VAL A 570 -11.41 10.89 -185.87
C VAL A 570 -12.19 11.15 -187.22
N ARG A 571 -11.62 10.90 -188.44
CA ARG A 571 -12.25 11.09 -189.81
C ARG A 571 -11.74 10.16 -190.97
N THR A 572 -12.53 9.94 -192.06
CA THR A 572 -12.11 9.19 -193.30
C THR A 572 -12.95 9.46 -194.60
N GLN A 573 -12.54 8.93 -195.78
CA GLN A 573 -13.25 8.95 -197.09
C GLN A 573 -13.47 7.52 -197.70
N VAL A 574 -14.19 7.38 -198.83
CA VAL A 574 -14.93 6.15 -199.24
C VAL A 574 -14.70 5.67 -200.69
N ARG A 575 -14.59 4.33 -200.88
CA ARG A 575 -15.08 3.51 -202.04
C ARG A 575 -14.83 2.00 -201.79
N THR A 576 -15.60 0.99 -202.25
CA THR A 576 -17.05 0.85 -202.61
C THR A 576 -17.41 -0.65 -202.81
N GLN A 577 -18.49 -1.13 -202.17
CA GLN A 577 -19.22 -2.42 -202.43
C GLN A 577 -18.43 -3.74 -202.14
N GLN A 578 -19.04 -4.91 -201.89
CA GLN A 578 -20.31 -5.47 -202.38
C GLN A 578 -20.92 -6.63 -201.51
N SER A 579 -22.25 -6.71 -201.43
CA SER A 579 -23.20 -7.87 -201.26
C SER A 579 -22.94 -9.15 -200.41
N GLY A 580 -24.00 -9.62 -199.72
CA GLY A 580 -24.29 -11.05 -199.40
C GLY A 580 -23.84 -11.57 -198.02
N GLN A 581 -24.59 -12.20 -197.09
CA GLN A 581 -25.97 -12.71 -196.92
C GLN A 581 -26.17 -14.27 -196.88
N GLN A 582 -26.48 -14.81 -195.68
CA GLN A 582 -27.11 -16.13 -195.36
C GLN A 582 -26.30 -17.44 -195.62
N PRO A 583 -26.69 -18.65 -195.09
CA PRO A 583 -27.93 -19.04 -194.37
C PRO A 583 -27.86 -19.97 -193.10
N ALA A 584 -29.00 -20.04 -192.37
CA ALA A 584 -29.66 -21.23 -191.76
C ALA A 584 -29.39 -21.82 -190.31
N LYS A 585 -30.51 -21.90 -189.54
CA LYS A 585 -31.03 -22.97 -188.61
C LYS A 585 -30.56 -23.15 -187.13
N GLY A 586 -31.52 -22.96 -186.20
CA GLY A 586 -31.75 -23.73 -184.93
C GLY A 586 -31.04 -23.27 -183.64
N GLN A 587 -31.45 -23.63 -182.39
CA GLN A 587 -32.74 -24.10 -181.83
C GLN A 587 -32.77 -24.05 -180.26
N LYS A 588 -33.92 -23.75 -179.62
CA LYS A 588 -34.35 -24.05 -178.19
C LYS A 588 -33.83 -23.27 -176.93
N ASN A 589 -34.79 -23.01 -176.01
CA ASN A 589 -34.80 -23.08 -174.51
C ASN A 589 -34.22 -21.98 -173.53
N ALA A 590 -35.09 -21.03 -173.13
CA ALA A 590 -35.72 -20.78 -171.79
C ALA A 590 -34.96 -20.57 -170.41
N LYS A 591 -35.65 -19.79 -169.51
CA LYS A 591 -35.52 -19.59 -168.01
C LYS A 591 -34.41 -18.63 -167.45
N ALA A 592 -34.50 -18.01 -166.25
CA ALA A 592 -35.60 -17.66 -165.29
C ALA A 592 -35.16 -16.73 -164.10
N LEU A 593 -36.10 -15.92 -163.53
CA LEU A 593 -36.56 -15.70 -162.11
C LEU A 593 -35.59 -15.69 -160.86
N ALA A 594 -35.91 -15.17 -159.64
CA ALA A 594 -36.77 -14.08 -159.08
C ALA A 594 -36.79 -14.03 -157.50
N ARG A 595 -37.18 -12.87 -156.86
CA ARG A 595 -37.72 -12.66 -155.46
C ARG A 595 -36.77 -12.94 -154.24
N THR A 596 -37.05 -12.63 -152.94
CA THR A 596 -38.18 -12.03 -152.13
C THR A 596 -37.74 -10.70 -151.42
N GLY A 597 -38.26 -10.10 -150.33
CA GLY A 597 -39.42 -10.26 -149.38
C GLY A 597 -39.12 -10.94 -148.02
N SER A 598 -39.69 -10.59 -146.85
CA SER A 598 -40.65 -9.51 -146.43
C SER A 598 -40.92 -9.49 -144.87
N ASP A 599 -41.87 -8.65 -144.38
CA ASP A 599 -42.66 -8.74 -143.10
C ASP A 599 -42.28 -7.91 -141.80
N GLN A 600 -42.95 -8.12 -140.64
CA GLN A 600 -43.36 -7.05 -139.67
C GLN A 600 -43.59 -7.43 -138.15
N THR A 601 -43.94 -6.43 -137.29
CA THR A 601 -44.35 -6.45 -135.83
C THR A 601 -43.21 -6.57 -134.78
N SER A 602 -43.31 -6.37 -133.44
CA SER A 602 -44.37 -6.13 -132.42
C SER A 602 -43.72 -5.45 -131.14
N LEU A 603 -44.30 -5.14 -129.95
CA LEU A 603 -45.67 -5.26 -129.36
C LEU A 603 -46.01 -4.13 -128.33
N PHE A 604 -45.89 -4.35 -127.00
CA PHE A 604 -46.39 -3.56 -125.83
C PHE A 604 -45.45 -3.78 -124.58
N ALA A 605 -45.60 -3.31 -123.31
CA ALA A 605 -46.76 -2.90 -122.48
C ALA A 605 -46.43 -1.99 -121.23
N THR A 606 -47.39 -1.87 -120.31
CA THR A 606 -47.49 -1.22 -118.96
C THR A 606 -46.75 -1.97 -117.82
N ALA A 607 -46.54 -1.52 -116.56
CA ALA A 607 -47.37 -0.75 -115.59
C ALA A 607 -46.53 -0.39 -114.29
N LEU A 608 -46.95 0.19 -113.14
CA LEU A 608 -48.19 0.82 -112.61
C LEU A 608 -47.92 1.72 -111.35
N VAL A 609 -48.91 2.56 -110.98
CA VAL A 609 -49.35 3.20 -109.68
C VAL A 609 -48.66 2.85 -108.33
N LEU A 610 -48.42 3.73 -107.32
CA LEU A 610 -49.07 4.93 -106.69
C LEU A 610 -50.02 4.70 -105.47
N LEU A 611 -49.52 5.09 -104.28
CA LEU A 611 -50.22 5.84 -103.20
C LEU A 611 -51.30 5.15 -102.31
N ILE A 612 -51.58 5.81 -101.17
CA ILE A 612 -52.64 5.59 -100.15
C ILE A 612 -52.34 4.40 -99.20
N ALA A 613 -51.78 4.57 -97.98
CA ALA A 613 -52.08 5.43 -96.83
C ALA A 613 -53.27 4.94 -95.95
N GLY A 614 -53.02 4.78 -94.65
CA GLY A 614 -54.00 4.40 -93.63
C GLY A 614 -53.55 4.88 -92.25
N LEU A 615 -54.41 5.63 -91.56
CA LEU A 615 -54.12 6.34 -90.31
C LEU A 615 -55.07 5.86 -89.19
N ALA A 616 -54.75 6.26 -87.95
CA ALA A 616 -55.42 5.94 -86.68
C ALA A 616 -55.20 4.50 -86.13
N GLY A 617 -55.10 4.28 -84.81
CA GLY A 617 -54.92 5.27 -83.74
C GLY A 617 -55.50 4.84 -82.39
N ALA A 618 -54.83 5.22 -81.28
CA ALA A 618 -55.27 5.14 -79.87
C ALA A 618 -55.48 3.71 -79.29
N SER A 619 -55.28 3.43 -77.98
CA SER A 619 -54.60 4.15 -76.88
C SER A 619 -54.47 3.24 -75.63
N ILE A 620 -53.83 3.73 -74.54
CA ILE A 620 -53.85 3.18 -73.15
C ILE A 620 -53.01 1.88 -72.99
N ALA A 621 -52.02 1.77 -72.09
CA ALA A 621 -52.13 1.98 -70.64
C ALA A 621 -50.86 2.50 -69.93
N ARG A 622 -51.03 3.00 -68.68
CA ARG A 622 -49.97 3.37 -67.73
C ARG A 622 -50.10 2.58 -66.41
N LYS A 623 -48.99 2.10 -65.86
CA LYS A 623 -48.67 1.85 -64.41
C LYS A 623 -47.32 1.11 -64.32
N ARG A 624 -46.46 1.27 -63.30
CA ARG A 624 -46.33 2.30 -62.23
C ARG A 624 -44.88 2.26 -61.69
N ARG A 625 -44.43 3.28 -60.94
CA ARG A 625 -43.16 3.26 -60.17
C ARG A 625 -43.22 2.30 -58.97
N ALA A 626 -42.09 1.65 -58.66
CA ALA A 626 -41.44 1.52 -57.34
C ALA A 626 -40.21 0.59 -57.50
N GLN A 627 -39.10 0.75 -56.78
CA GLN A 627 -38.72 1.76 -55.78
C GLN A 627 -37.26 2.17 -55.97
#